data_AF-A0A6A4Z891-F1
#
_entry.id   AF-A0A6A4Z891-F1
#
_cell.length_a   1.000
_cell.length_b   1.000
_cell.length_c   1.000
_cell.angle_alpha   90.00
_cell.angle_beta   90.00
_cell.angle_gamma   90.00
#
_symmetry.space_group_name_H-M   'P 1'
#
loop_
_entity.id
_entity.type
_entity.pdbx_description
1 polymer ?
#
loop_
_entity_poly.entity_id
_entity_poly.type
_entity_poly.pdbx_seq_one_letter_code
_entity_poly.pdbx_strand_id
1 'polypeptide(L)'
;MEGAWRDDHRGAIECLAHLRHIVSKSSIKELFHASSHLRVNKWDSMILDTEILGLMNHPVKNMFALCRPGLMEKFQPEIDATMLAMLFVFSVGMKQPTPGMALQNLKYASSCFTRHKTIPLFFLSVAIPYGWKRLQRLLLSQRWREDRTTEAEEKYQRLLTLLHRIGTIVAVCQLLNHAAFFKHGQYRTLAERIVGMQLLHISSAFSLAKGQKCGGATPGHYV
;
A
#
# COMPACT_ATOMS: atom_id res chain seq x y z
N MET A 1 52.89 19.00 40.32
CA MET A 1 51.76 19.75 39.72
C MET A 1 51.11 19.03 38.53
N GLU A 2 51.48 17.78 38.23
CA GLU A 2 50.99 17.03 37.06
C GLU A 2 49.68 16.24 37.28
N GLY A 3 49.16 16.21 38.52
CA GLY A 3 47.93 15.48 38.86
C GLY A 3 46.65 16.18 38.39
N ALA A 4 46.62 17.51 38.45
CA ALA A 4 45.39 18.30 38.21
C ALA A 4 44.89 18.24 36.76
N TRP A 5 45.78 18.15 35.77
CA TRP A 5 45.42 18.01 34.35
C TRP A 5 44.84 16.64 34.01
N ARG A 6 45.15 15.60 34.80
CA ARG A 6 44.72 14.22 34.54
C ARG A 6 43.28 13.99 35.00
N ASP A 7 42.80 14.75 35.98
CA ASP A 7 41.43 14.65 36.49
C ASP A 7 40.42 15.41 35.61
N ASP A 8 40.81 16.56 35.06
CA ASP A 8 39.96 17.35 34.15
C ASP A 8 39.59 16.58 32.86
N HIS A 9 40.57 15.91 32.24
CA HIS A 9 40.32 15.07 31.08
C HIS A 9 39.44 13.85 31.37
N ARG A 10 39.52 13.29 32.59
CA ARG A 10 38.71 12.14 32.98
C ARG A 10 37.23 12.53 33.10
N GLY A 11 36.93 13.72 33.64
CA GLY A 11 35.58 14.28 33.70
C GLY A 11 35.00 14.61 32.32
N ALA A 12 35.81 15.17 31.41
CA ALA A 12 35.38 15.46 30.04
C ALA A 12 35.00 14.19 29.24
N ILE A 13 35.75 13.09 29.43
CA ILE A 13 35.47 11.80 28.77
C ILE A 13 34.16 11.18 29.30
N GLU A 14 33.89 11.26 30.60
CA GLU A 14 32.63 10.79 31.18
C GLU A 14 31.43 11.59 30.66
N CYS A 15 31.58 12.92 30.56
CA CYS A 15 30.53 13.79 30.04
C CYS A 15 30.22 13.49 28.56
N LEU A 16 31.25 13.28 27.73
CA LEU A 16 31.10 12.86 26.34
C LEU A 16 30.47 11.47 26.20
N ALA A 17 30.82 10.51 27.08
CA ALA A 17 30.19 9.20 27.11
C ALA A 17 28.70 9.29 27.47
N HIS A 18 28.34 10.16 28.41
CA HIS A 18 26.96 10.40 28.81
C HIS A 18 26.15 11.07 27.69
N LEU A 19 26.71 12.08 27.02
CA LEU A 19 26.08 12.71 25.84
C LEU A 19 25.89 11.71 24.69
N ARG A 20 26.89 10.88 24.40
CA ARG A 20 26.78 9.82 23.40
C ARG A 20 25.68 8.82 23.74
N HIS A 21 25.51 8.47 25.01
CA HIS A 21 24.44 7.59 25.47
C HIS A 21 23.06 8.25 25.35
N ILE A 22 22.92 9.53 25.68
CA ILE A 22 21.66 10.30 25.51
C ILE A 22 21.30 10.41 24.03
N VAL A 23 22.27 10.71 23.16
CA VAL A 23 22.09 10.82 21.71
C VAL A 23 21.70 9.45 21.11
N SER A 24 22.32 8.36 21.56
CA SER A 24 21.94 7.00 21.16
C SER A 24 20.51 6.65 21.58
N LYS A 25 20.16 6.93 22.85
CA LYS A 25 18.86 6.58 23.42
C LYS A 25 17.73 7.42 22.83
N SER A 26 17.98 8.69 22.51
CA SER A 26 17.04 9.54 21.78
C SER A 26 16.89 9.10 20.32
N SER A 27 18.00 8.76 19.64
CA SER A 27 17.98 8.21 18.28
C SER A 27 17.18 6.91 18.16
N ILE A 28 17.32 5.99 19.12
CA ILE A 28 16.53 4.75 19.15
C ILE A 28 15.03 5.03 19.37
N LYS A 29 14.69 6.00 20.22
CA LYS A 29 13.29 6.37 20.49
C LYS A 29 12.63 7.04 19.27
N GLU A 30 13.38 7.90 18.58
CA GLU A 30 13.00 8.50 17.29
C GLU A 30 12.82 7.43 16.20
N LEU A 31 13.70 6.44 16.12
CA LEU A 31 13.60 5.34 15.16
C LEU A 31 12.35 4.47 15.41
N PHE A 32 12.01 4.23 16.69
CA PHE A 32 10.83 3.46 17.07
C PHE A 32 9.54 4.21 16.75
N HIS A 33 9.47 5.52 17.06
CA HIS A 33 8.33 6.37 16.68
C HIS A 33 8.22 6.53 15.16
N ALA A 34 9.33 6.77 14.47
CA ALA A 34 9.34 6.79 13.02
C ALA A 34 8.80 5.47 12.47
N SER A 35 9.22 4.31 13.00
CA SER A 35 8.71 3.01 12.53
C SER A 35 7.19 2.85 12.68
N SER A 36 6.58 3.36 13.76
CA SER A 36 5.13 3.27 13.97
C SER A 36 4.36 4.25 13.08
N HIS A 37 4.79 5.52 13.02
CA HIS A 37 4.19 6.53 12.15
C HIS A 37 4.30 6.15 10.68
N LEU A 38 5.44 5.59 10.26
CA LEU A 38 5.64 5.11 8.89
C LEU A 38 4.68 3.96 8.52
N ARG A 39 4.30 3.12 9.48
CA ARG A 39 3.36 2.01 9.25
C ARG A 39 1.93 2.49 9.11
N VAL A 40 1.52 3.43 9.96
CA VAL A 40 0.21 4.07 9.86
C VAL A 40 0.10 4.82 8.54
N ASN A 41 1.14 5.58 8.17
CA ASN A 41 1.21 6.27 6.89
C ASN A 41 1.03 5.25 5.74
N LYS A 42 1.88 4.21 5.65
CA LYS A 42 1.73 3.15 4.62
C LYS A 42 0.30 2.58 4.48
N TRP A 43 -0.41 2.40 5.59
CA TRP A 43 -1.79 1.91 5.56
C TRP A 43 -2.79 3.00 5.15
N ASP A 44 -2.62 4.21 5.65
CA ASP A 44 -3.45 5.37 5.31
C ASP A 44 -3.40 5.65 3.80
N SER A 45 -2.23 5.51 3.15
CA SER A 45 -2.14 5.74 1.69
C SER A 45 -2.92 4.71 0.90
N MET A 46 -3.10 3.52 1.46
CA MET A 46 -3.94 2.49 0.85
C MET A 46 -5.39 2.90 0.85
N ILE A 47 -5.87 3.40 1.98
CA ILE A 47 -7.25 3.84 2.14
C ILE A 47 -7.48 5.05 1.27
N LEU A 48 -6.56 6.01 1.30
CA LEU A 48 -6.62 7.20 0.47
C LEU A 48 -6.70 6.86 -1.02
N ASP A 49 -5.91 5.90 -1.50
CA ASP A 49 -6.00 5.42 -2.88
C ASP A 49 -7.40 4.85 -3.20
N THR A 50 -8.00 4.10 -2.28
CA THR A 50 -9.37 3.55 -2.47
C THR A 50 -10.46 4.62 -2.40
N GLU A 51 -10.30 5.62 -1.55
CA GLU A 51 -11.23 6.76 -1.43
C GLU A 51 -11.17 7.65 -2.67
N ILE A 52 -9.96 8.00 -3.14
CA ILE A 52 -9.76 8.75 -4.38
C ILE A 52 -10.39 8.02 -5.55
N LEU A 53 -10.19 6.70 -5.64
CA LEU A 53 -10.85 5.89 -6.67
C LEU A 53 -12.38 5.91 -6.52
N GLY A 54 -12.91 5.89 -5.29
CA GLY A 54 -14.33 6.02 -5.00
C GLY A 54 -14.91 7.35 -5.49
N LEU A 55 -14.21 8.46 -5.20
CA LEU A 55 -14.55 9.80 -5.66
C LEU A 55 -14.54 9.89 -7.19
N MET A 56 -13.57 9.26 -7.85
CA MET A 56 -13.46 9.25 -9.31
C MET A 56 -14.55 8.39 -9.98
N ASN A 57 -14.99 7.32 -9.30
CA ASN A 57 -16.09 6.48 -9.77
C ASN A 57 -17.46 7.16 -9.62
N HIS A 58 -17.63 8.03 -8.63
CA HIS A 58 -18.91 8.69 -8.36
C HIS A 58 -19.50 9.46 -9.55
N PRO A 59 -18.80 10.41 -10.19
CA PRO A 59 -19.33 11.14 -11.34
C PRO A 59 -19.59 10.21 -12.53
N VAL A 60 -18.73 9.23 -12.76
CA VAL A 60 -18.87 8.26 -13.86
C VAL A 60 -20.15 7.45 -13.69
N LYS A 61 -20.40 6.95 -12.47
CA LYS A 61 -21.62 6.24 -12.10
C LYS A 61 -22.87 7.12 -12.27
N ASN A 62 -22.79 8.40 -11.90
CA ASN A 62 -23.91 9.35 -12.08
C ASN A 62 -24.20 9.62 -13.57
N MET A 63 -23.16 9.74 -14.41
CA MET A 63 -23.33 9.88 -15.86
C MET A 63 -24.00 8.65 -16.49
N PHE A 64 -23.61 7.45 -16.06
CA PHE A 64 -24.24 6.21 -16.56
C PHE A 64 -25.66 5.99 -16.03
N ALA A 65 -25.98 6.48 -14.83
CA ALA A 65 -27.33 6.42 -14.26
C ALA A 65 -28.34 7.23 -15.10
N LEU A 66 -27.91 8.34 -15.70
CA LEU A 66 -28.75 9.18 -16.57
C LEU A 66 -29.02 8.54 -17.95
N CYS A 67 -28.14 7.66 -18.42
CA CYS A 67 -28.24 7.09 -19.77
C CYS A 67 -29.33 6.02 -19.91
N ARG A 68 -29.47 5.08 -18.95
CA ARG A 68 -30.61 4.13 -18.82
C ARG A 68 -30.58 3.40 -17.46
N PRO A 69 -31.72 3.26 -16.76
CA PRO A 69 -31.77 2.69 -15.40
C PRO A 69 -31.32 1.22 -15.29
N GLY A 70 -31.40 0.42 -16.36
CA GLY A 70 -30.98 -0.99 -16.35
C GLY A 70 -29.53 -1.26 -16.77
N LEU A 71 -28.82 -0.28 -17.37
CA LEU A 71 -27.43 -0.48 -17.81
C LEU A 71 -26.44 -0.34 -16.65
N MET A 72 -26.77 0.50 -15.67
CA MET A 72 -25.93 0.78 -14.51
C MET A 72 -25.58 -0.48 -13.72
N GLU A 73 -26.57 -1.32 -13.39
CA GLU A 73 -26.35 -2.57 -12.65
C GLU A 73 -25.47 -3.56 -13.40
N LYS A 74 -25.56 -3.57 -14.74
CA LYS A 74 -24.78 -4.46 -15.58
C LYS A 74 -23.32 -4.03 -15.69
N PHE A 75 -23.05 -2.72 -15.75
CA PHE A 75 -21.73 -2.14 -16.00
C PHE A 75 -20.97 -1.70 -14.72
N GLN A 76 -21.64 -1.66 -13.57
CA GLN A 76 -21.02 -1.27 -12.29
C GLN A 76 -19.65 -1.94 -11.99
N PRO A 77 -19.47 -3.26 -12.15
CA PRO A 77 -18.18 -3.89 -11.87
C PRO A 77 -17.14 -3.66 -12.98
N GLU A 78 -17.56 -3.48 -14.23
CA GLU A 78 -16.66 -3.18 -15.34
C GLU A 78 -16.13 -1.76 -15.18
N ILE A 79 -16.99 -0.81 -14.76
CA ILE A 79 -16.58 0.56 -14.44
C ILE A 79 -15.57 0.55 -13.29
N ASP A 80 -15.90 -0.12 -12.17
CA ASP A 80 -14.98 -0.23 -11.02
C ASP A 80 -13.63 -0.85 -11.44
N ALA A 81 -13.65 -1.96 -12.19
CA ALA A 81 -12.44 -2.65 -12.62
C ALA A 81 -11.65 -1.86 -13.65
N THR A 82 -12.32 -1.14 -14.55
CA THR A 82 -11.67 -0.27 -15.54
C THR A 82 -10.97 0.88 -14.84
N MET A 83 -11.57 1.49 -13.80
CA MET A 83 -10.90 2.53 -13.03
C MET A 83 -9.70 2.01 -12.23
N LEU A 84 -9.84 0.84 -11.59
CA LEU A 84 -8.71 0.17 -10.94
C LEU A 84 -7.59 -0.16 -11.93
N ALA A 85 -7.94 -0.67 -13.11
CA ALA A 85 -6.99 -0.99 -14.16
C ALA A 85 -6.32 0.28 -14.70
N MET A 86 -7.07 1.35 -14.92
CA MET A 86 -6.56 2.64 -15.36
C MET A 86 -5.57 3.21 -14.33
N LEU A 87 -5.92 3.22 -13.05
CA LEU A 87 -5.02 3.67 -11.97
C LEU A 87 -3.74 2.82 -11.93
N PHE A 88 -3.87 1.50 -12.06
CA PHE A 88 -2.71 0.61 -12.09
C PHE A 88 -1.85 0.82 -13.32
N VAL A 89 -2.43 0.94 -14.51
CA VAL A 89 -1.72 1.18 -15.78
C VAL A 89 -1.03 2.53 -15.78
N PHE A 90 -1.64 3.58 -15.21
CA PHE A 90 -0.97 4.87 -15.07
C PHE A 90 0.16 4.83 -14.05
N SER A 91 -0.05 4.21 -12.89
CA SER A 91 0.98 4.04 -11.86
C SER A 91 2.18 3.25 -12.39
N VAL A 92 1.91 2.10 -13.02
CA VAL A 92 2.93 1.22 -13.59
C VAL A 92 3.56 1.82 -14.85
N GLY A 93 2.74 2.31 -15.78
CA GLY A 93 3.20 2.90 -17.03
C GLY A 93 4.13 4.10 -16.81
N MET A 94 3.81 4.96 -15.84
CA MET A 94 4.63 6.14 -15.54
C MET A 94 5.73 5.87 -14.50
N LYS A 95 5.83 4.67 -13.92
CA LYS A 95 6.74 4.34 -12.80
C LYS A 95 6.65 5.35 -11.65
N GLN A 96 5.47 5.95 -11.46
CA GLN A 96 5.22 6.95 -10.43
C GLN A 96 4.54 6.30 -9.22
N PRO A 97 4.76 6.83 -8.00
CA PRO A 97 3.99 6.41 -6.83
C PRO A 97 2.49 6.64 -7.07
N THR A 98 1.62 5.81 -6.48
CA THR A 98 0.18 6.08 -6.54
C THR A 98 -0.14 7.43 -5.88
N PRO A 99 -1.25 8.09 -6.25
CA PRO A 99 -1.60 9.40 -5.70
C PRO A 99 -1.61 9.44 -4.17
N GLY A 100 -2.12 8.40 -3.50
CA GLY A 100 -2.11 8.31 -2.04
C GLY A 100 -0.71 8.13 -1.46
N MET A 101 0.17 7.38 -2.15
CA MET A 101 1.58 7.30 -1.77
C MET A 101 2.32 8.63 -1.94
N ALA A 102 2.02 9.36 -3.01
CA ALA A 102 2.61 10.67 -3.28
C ALA A 102 2.26 11.67 -2.17
N LEU A 103 1.00 11.69 -1.71
CA LEU A 103 0.54 12.53 -0.60
C LEU A 103 1.22 12.20 0.73
N GLN A 104 1.72 10.99 0.87
CA GLN A 104 2.36 10.49 2.09
C GLN A 104 3.87 10.36 2.01
N ASN A 105 4.49 10.88 0.95
CA ASN A 105 5.93 10.80 0.71
C ASN A 105 6.49 9.36 0.70
N LEU A 106 5.68 8.41 0.19
CA LEU A 106 6.03 7.00 0.04
C LEU A 106 6.45 6.72 -1.40
N LYS A 107 7.51 5.91 -1.58
CA LYS A 107 8.00 5.52 -2.90
C LYS A 107 8.23 4.01 -2.97
N TYR A 108 7.89 3.42 -4.10
CA TYR A 108 8.30 2.04 -4.38
C TYR A 108 9.82 1.98 -4.54
N ALA A 109 10.45 0.96 -3.95
CA ALA A 109 11.85 0.67 -4.24
C ALA A 109 12.01 0.40 -5.74
N SER A 110 12.97 1.05 -6.39
CA SER A 110 13.20 0.94 -7.85
C SER A 110 13.53 -0.49 -8.30
N SER A 111 13.96 -1.36 -7.38
CA SER A 111 14.20 -2.78 -7.59
C SER A 111 12.92 -3.63 -7.71
N CYS A 112 11.76 -3.08 -7.34
CA CYS A 112 10.49 -3.82 -7.38
C CYS A 112 9.84 -3.83 -8.78
N PHE A 113 10.32 -3.01 -9.71
CA PHE A 113 9.67 -2.77 -11.00
C PHE A 113 10.05 -3.81 -12.07
N THR A 114 9.87 -5.10 -11.78
CA THR A 114 10.05 -6.20 -12.74
C THR A 114 8.71 -6.66 -13.29
N ARG A 115 8.55 -6.80 -14.62
CA ARG A 115 7.30 -7.29 -15.25
C ARG A 115 6.79 -8.59 -14.60
N HIS A 116 7.69 -9.52 -14.29
CA HIS A 116 7.37 -10.78 -13.62
C HIS A 116 6.73 -10.63 -12.23
N LYS A 117 6.95 -9.50 -11.55
CA LYS A 117 6.39 -9.18 -10.23
C LYS A 117 5.14 -8.30 -10.35
N THR A 118 5.09 -7.41 -11.33
CA THR A 118 3.97 -6.50 -11.55
C THR A 118 2.73 -7.20 -12.12
N ILE A 119 2.90 -8.18 -13.01
CA ILE A 119 1.78 -8.95 -13.60
C ILE A 119 0.98 -9.72 -12.53
N PRO A 120 1.59 -10.54 -11.66
CA PRO A 120 0.83 -11.25 -10.62
C PRO A 120 0.16 -10.30 -9.63
N LEU A 121 0.77 -9.14 -9.32
CA LEU A 121 0.11 -8.11 -8.50
C LEU A 121 -1.15 -7.57 -9.18
N PHE A 122 -1.09 -7.30 -10.47
CA PHE A 122 -2.25 -6.83 -11.22
C PHE A 122 -3.39 -7.85 -11.18
N PHE A 123 -3.10 -9.11 -11.49
CA PHE A 123 -4.10 -10.16 -11.46
C PHE A 123 -4.70 -10.36 -10.05
N LEU A 124 -3.85 -10.40 -9.03
CA LEU A 124 -4.28 -10.63 -7.65
C LEU A 124 -5.06 -9.44 -7.08
N SER A 125 -4.70 -8.20 -7.46
CA SER A 125 -5.31 -6.99 -6.94
C SER A 125 -6.52 -6.50 -7.74
N VAL A 126 -6.60 -6.80 -9.04
CA VAL A 126 -7.66 -6.30 -9.94
C VAL A 126 -8.53 -7.42 -10.48
N ALA A 127 -7.94 -8.50 -11.00
CA ALA A 127 -8.70 -9.56 -11.66
C ALA A 127 -9.50 -10.43 -10.67
N ILE A 128 -8.95 -10.73 -9.50
CA ILE A 128 -9.64 -11.50 -8.46
C ILE A 128 -10.89 -10.78 -7.93
N PRO A 129 -10.81 -9.52 -7.46
CA PRO A 129 -12.01 -8.83 -6.97
C PRO A 129 -13.04 -8.58 -8.09
N TYR A 130 -12.60 -8.34 -9.32
CA TYR A 130 -13.49 -8.25 -10.48
C TYR A 130 -14.21 -9.59 -10.74
N GLY A 131 -13.47 -10.69 -10.80
CA GLY A 131 -14.01 -12.03 -11.01
C GLY A 131 -15.01 -12.42 -9.92
N TRP A 132 -14.72 -12.07 -8.66
CA TRP A 132 -15.63 -12.31 -7.54
C TRP A 132 -16.94 -11.54 -7.68
N LYS A 133 -16.87 -10.23 -7.93
CA LYS A 133 -18.05 -9.38 -8.14
C LYS A 133 -18.88 -9.91 -9.33
N ARG A 134 -18.23 -10.29 -10.44
CA ARG A 134 -18.87 -10.82 -11.64
C ARG A 134 -19.60 -12.13 -11.37
N LEU A 135 -18.95 -13.04 -10.64
CA LEU A 135 -19.53 -14.31 -10.26
C LEU A 135 -20.73 -14.15 -9.32
N GLN A 136 -20.64 -13.28 -8.30
CA GLN A 136 -21.77 -12.99 -7.41
C GLN A 136 -23.00 -12.47 -8.17
N ARG A 137 -22.83 -11.59 -9.16
CA ARG A 137 -23.95 -11.10 -9.99
C ARG A 137 -24.53 -12.16 -10.91
N LEU A 138 -23.68 -12.97 -11.55
CA LEU A 138 -24.15 -14.10 -12.37
C LEU A 138 -25.06 -15.02 -11.56
N LEU A 139 -24.68 -15.29 -10.31
CA LEU A 139 -25.47 -16.08 -9.37
C LEU A 139 -26.78 -15.37 -9.01
N LEU A 140 -26.75 -14.09 -8.61
CA LEU A 140 -27.97 -13.33 -8.30
C LEU A 140 -28.96 -13.27 -9.48
N SER A 141 -28.48 -13.13 -10.71
CA SER A 141 -29.32 -13.13 -11.92
C SER A 141 -29.95 -14.49 -12.24
N GLN A 142 -29.32 -15.59 -11.82
CA GLN A 142 -29.81 -16.95 -12.05
C GLN A 142 -30.87 -17.39 -11.02
N ARG A 143 -30.98 -16.68 -9.89
CA ARG A 143 -31.96 -16.95 -8.81
C ARG A 143 -33.41 -16.67 -9.22
N TRP A 144 -33.65 -15.87 -10.27
CA TRP A 144 -34.99 -15.46 -10.72
C TRP A 144 -35.56 -16.34 -11.85
N ARG A 145 -34.88 -17.41 -12.27
CA ARG A 145 -35.39 -18.30 -13.32
C ARG A 145 -36.23 -19.40 -12.67
N GLU A 146 -37.50 -19.10 -12.42
CA GLU A 146 -38.54 -19.89 -11.72
C GLU A 146 -38.81 -21.31 -12.27
N ASP A 147 -38.07 -21.78 -13.27
CA ASP A 147 -38.42 -22.95 -14.09
C ASP A 147 -37.31 -24.03 -14.09
N ARG A 148 -36.71 -24.31 -12.92
CA ARG A 148 -35.60 -25.29 -12.80
C ARG A 148 -36.04 -26.56 -12.08
N THR A 149 -35.56 -27.69 -12.59
CA THR A 149 -35.71 -29.01 -11.97
C THR A 149 -35.01 -29.06 -10.60
N THR A 150 -35.57 -29.83 -9.66
CA THR A 150 -35.07 -29.99 -8.26
C THR A 150 -33.58 -30.33 -8.18
N GLU A 151 -33.06 -31.13 -9.12
CA GLU A 151 -31.63 -31.49 -9.18
C GLU A 151 -30.68 -30.33 -9.52
N ALA A 152 -31.17 -29.33 -10.27
CA ALA A 152 -30.37 -28.16 -10.63
C ALA A 152 -30.27 -27.16 -9.47
N GLU A 153 -31.30 -27.08 -8.64
CA GLU A 153 -31.34 -26.20 -7.46
C GLU A 153 -30.32 -26.64 -6.40
N GLU A 154 -30.20 -27.93 -6.12
CA GLU A 154 -29.23 -28.44 -5.15
C GLU A 154 -27.79 -28.14 -5.56
N LYS A 155 -27.45 -28.33 -6.84
CA LYS A 155 -26.10 -28.03 -7.37
C LYS A 155 -25.79 -26.54 -7.23
N TYR A 156 -26.78 -25.68 -7.48
CA TYR A 156 -26.64 -24.23 -7.34
C TYR A 156 -26.50 -23.79 -5.89
N GLN A 157 -27.28 -24.35 -4.96
CA GLN A 157 -27.16 -24.09 -3.52
C GLN A 157 -25.80 -24.53 -2.97
N ARG A 158 -25.27 -25.67 -3.44
CA ARG A 158 -23.89 -26.10 -3.11
C ARG A 158 -22.87 -25.09 -3.61
N LEU A 159 -23.00 -24.61 -4.84
CA LEU A 159 -22.08 -23.63 -5.43
C LEU A 159 -22.12 -22.29 -4.70
N LEU A 160 -23.30 -21.81 -4.31
CA LEU A 160 -23.47 -20.63 -3.46
C LEU A 160 -22.80 -20.80 -2.09
N THR A 161 -23.00 -21.96 -1.46
CA THR A 161 -22.40 -22.27 -0.15
C THR A 161 -20.88 -22.30 -0.24
N LEU A 162 -20.32 -22.93 -1.30
CA LEU A 162 -18.89 -22.92 -1.56
C LEU A 162 -18.35 -21.50 -1.76
N LEU A 163 -19.08 -20.68 -2.53
CA LEU A 163 -18.68 -19.29 -2.75
C LEU A 163 -18.70 -18.49 -1.45
N HIS A 164 -19.73 -18.65 -0.64
CA HIS A 164 -19.80 -18.00 0.67
C HIS A 164 -18.62 -18.43 1.56
N ARG A 165 -18.33 -19.73 1.63
CA ARG A 165 -17.18 -20.27 2.39
C ARG A 165 -15.85 -19.69 1.91
N ILE A 166 -15.61 -19.65 0.60
CA ILE A 166 -14.39 -19.05 0.03
C ILE A 166 -14.32 -17.56 0.42
N GLY A 167 -15.43 -16.82 0.35
CA GLY A 167 -15.49 -15.42 0.79
C GLY A 167 -15.09 -15.26 2.26
N THR A 168 -15.61 -16.12 3.15
CA THR A 168 -15.26 -16.12 4.56
C THR A 168 -13.79 -16.46 4.79
N ILE A 169 -13.25 -17.46 4.09
CA ILE A 169 -11.83 -17.83 4.17
C ILE A 169 -10.95 -16.65 3.72
N VAL A 170 -11.30 -15.99 2.61
CA VAL A 170 -10.57 -14.82 2.11
C VAL A 170 -10.62 -13.67 3.13
N ALA A 171 -11.77 -13.41 3.74
CA ALA A 171 -11.91 -12.37 4.77
C ALA A 171 -11.05 -12.68 6.00
N VAL A 172 -11.03 -13.93 6.47
CA VAL A 172 -10.16 -14.37 7.57
C VAL A 172 -8.69 -14.25 7.19
N CYS A 173 -8.29 -14.68 5.98
CA CYS A 173 -6.92 -14.51 5.49
C CYS A 173 -6.51 -13.03 5.42
N GLN A 174 -7.40 -12.15 4.98
CA GLN A 174 -7.17 -10.71 4.97
C GLN A 174 -7.02 -10.15 6.39
N LEU A 175 -7.88 -10.55 7.33
CA LEU A 175 -7.79 -10.13 8.73
C LEU A 175 -6.46 -10.58 9.35
N LEU A 176 -6.07 -11.84 9.13
CA LEU A 176 -4.79 -12.37 9.59
C LEU A 176 -3.60 -11.63 8.96
N ASN A 177 -3.71 -11.24 7.69
CA ASN A 177 -2.69 -10.42 7.04
C ASN A 177 -2.57 -9.03 7.68
N HIS A 178 -3.69 -8.37 7.96
CA HIS A 178 -3.69 -7.08 8.65
C HIS A 178 -3.13 -7.22 10.07
N ALA A 179 -3.53 -8.25 10.83
CA ALA A 179 -2.97 -8.53 12.15
C ALA A 179 -1.45 -8.79 12.10
N ALA A 180 -0.97 -9.53 11.08
CA ALA A 180 0.45 -9.74 10.85
C ALA A 180 1.19 -8.44 10.49
N PHE A 181 0.56 -7.55 9.72
CA PHE A 181 1.06 -6.20 9.43
C PHE A 181 1.18 -5.34 10.69
N PHE A 182 0.21 -5.43 11.62
CA PHE A 182 0.29 -4.79 12.93
C PHE A 182 1.41 -5.36 13.83
N LYS A 183 1.95 -6.55 13.53
CA LYS A 183 3.10 -7.11 14.25
C LYS A 183 4.45 -6.84 13.57
N HIS A 184 4.53 -6.93 12.24
CA HIS A 184 5.81 -6.88 11.49
C HIS A 184 6.03 -5.60 10.67
N GLY A 185 4.99 -4.84 10.31
CA GLY A 185 5.11 -3.52 9.68
C GLY A 185 5.67 -3.45 8.26
N GLN A 186 5.89 -4.58 7.60
CA GLN A 186 6.67 -4.66 6.34
C GLN A 186 5.81 -4.65 5.06
N TYR A 187 4.58 -5.21 5.06
CA TYR A 187 3.80 -5.45 3.82
C TYR A 187 2.34 -4.98 3.92
N ARG A 188 1.89 -4.10 3.01
CA ARG A 188 0.58 -3.43 3.02
C ARG A 188 -0.56 -4.36 2.59
N THR A 189 -0.27 -5.34 1.73
CA THR A 189 -1.27 -6.31 1.23
C THR A 189 -0.69 -7.74 1.13
N LEU A 190 -1.56 -8.76 1.13
CA LEU A 190 -1.18 -10.15 0.82
C LEU A 190 -0.46 -10.26 -0.53
N ALA A 191 -0.89 -9.44 -1.50
CA ALA A 191 -0.29 -9.38 -2.81
C ALA A 191 1.16 -8.88 -2.76
N GLU A 192 1.41 -7.80 -2.01
CA GLU A 192 2.77 -7.31 -1.78
C GLU A 192 3.64 -8.29 -0.99
N ARG A 193 3.04 -9.08 -0.09
CA ARG A 193 3.76 -10.13 0.67
C ARG A 193 4.17 -11.30 -0.23
N ILE A 194 3.29 -11.74 -1.12
CA ILE A 194 3.59 -12.82 -2.09
C ILE A 194 4.65 -12.36 -3.09
N VAL A 195 4.61 -11.08 -3.48
CA VAL A 195 5.51 -10.53 -4.51
C VAL A 195 6.80 -9.92 -3.92
N GLY A 196 6.84 -9.69 -2.61
CA GLY A 196 7.99 -9.14 -1.90
C GLY A 196 8.32 -7.70 -2.31
N MET A 197 7.30 -6.87 -2.55
CA MET A 197 7.52 -5.44 -2.83
C MET A 197 7.62 -4.66 -1.52
N GLN A 198 8.73 -3.96 -1.32
CA GLN A 198 8.95 -3.14 -0.13
C GLN A 198 8.71 -1.67 -0.46
N LEU A 199 7.86 -1.03 0.36
CA LEU A 199 7.63 0.41 0.30
C LEU A 199 8.68 1.14 1.14
N LEU A 200 9.51 1.94 0.47
CA LEU A 200 10.50 2.78 1.10
C LEU A 200 9.92 4.17 1.35
N HIS A 201 10.14 4.71 2.53
CA HIS A 201 9.81 6.09 2.83
C HIS A 201 10.90 7.02 2.30
N ILE A 202 10.51 8.11 1.64
CA ILE A 202 11.45 9.16 1.28
C ILE A 202 11.70 9.98 2.55
N SER A 203 12.69 9.59 3.35
CA SER A 203 13.19 10.48 4.40
C SER A 203 13.91 11.66 3.74
N SER A 204 13.53 12.88 4.09
CA SER A 204 14.17 14.13 3.64
C SER A 204 15.68 14.17 3.90
N ALA A 205 16.18 13.40 4.87
CA ALA A 205 17.61 13.22 5.13
C ALA A 205 18.38 12.59 3.95
N PHE A 206 17.74 11.72 3.16
CA PHE A 206 18.36 11.11 1.97
C PHE A 206 18.49 12.12 0.81
N SER A 207 17.63 13.14 0.77
CA SER A 207 17.73 14.23 -0.19
C SER A 207 18.94 15.14 0.10
N LEU A 208 19.19 15.44 1.38
CA LEU A 208 20.36 16.20 1.83
C LEU A 208 21.69 15.49 1.51
N ALA A 209 21.76 14.16 1.69
CA ALA A 209 22.95 13.38 1.33
C ALA A 209 23.24 13.36 -0.19
N LYS A 210 22.22 13.54 -1.03
CA LYS A 210 22.38 13.66 -2.49
C LYS A 210 22.69 15.09 -2.94
N GLY A 211 22.20 16.10 -2.22
CA GLY A 211 22.56 17.50 -2.41
C GLY A 211 24.00 17.83 -2.00
N GLN A 212 24.56 17.14 -1.01
CA GLN A 212 25.92 17.41 -0.53
C GLN A 212 27.03 16.88 -1.45
N LYS A 213 26.72 16.01 -2.43
CA LYS A 213 27.69 15.57 -3.46
C LYS A 213 27.82 16.51 -4.66
N CYS A 214 27.02 17.58 -4.76
CA CYS A 214 27.10 18.56 -5.86
C CYS A 214 27.66 19.94 -5.44
N GLY A 215 28.17 20.08 -4.22
CA GLY A 215 28.84 21.30 -3.74
C GLY A 215 30.36 21.16 -3.76
N GLY A 216 30.94 20.84 -4.93
CA GLY A 216 32.39 20.87 -5.14
C GLY A 216 32.87 22.32 -5.25
N ALA A 217 33.70 22.73 -4.30
CA ALA A 217 34.28 24.04 -4.17
C ALA A 217 34.99 24.55 -5.45
N THR A 218 34.72 25.81 -5.82
CA THR A 218 35.68 26.64 -6.56
C THR A 218 36.18 27.72 -5.60
N PRO A 219 37.49 27.82 -5.32
CA PRO A 219 38.03 28.95 -4.57
C PRO A 219 38.16 30.14 -5.52
N GLY A 220 37.25 31.10 -5.39
CA GLY A 220 37.37 32.40 -6.03
C GLY A 220 38.48 33.21 -5.38
N HIS A 221 39.55 33.43 -6.15
CA HIS A 221 40.56 34.45 -5.90
C HIS A 221 39.89 35.83 -5.79
N TYR A 222 40.12 36.53 -4.67
CA TYR A 222 39.96 37.98 -4.60
C TYR A 222 41.31 38.62 -4.89
N VAL A 223 41.37 39.40 -5.97
CA VAL A 223 42.27 40.55 -6.16
C VAL A 223 41.37 41.75 -6.35
#